data_AF-A0A920BMC9-F1
#
_entry.id   AF-A0A920BMC9-F1
#
_cell.length_a   1.000
_cell.length_b   1.000
_cell.length_c   1.000
_cell.angle_alpha   90.00
_cell.angle_beta   90.00
_cell.angle_gamma   90.00
#
_symmetry.space_group_name_H-M   'P 1'
#
loop_
_entity.id
_entity.type
_entity.pdbx_description
1 polymer ?
#
loop_
_entity_poly.entity_id
_entity_poly.type
_entity_poly.pdbx_seq_one_letter_code
_entity_poly.pdbx_strand_id
1 'polypeptide(L)' 'MAADAFAVLDAASISSAHIVGVSMGGYIAQTMAITNPKRLESMTRLCQQPGRPE' A
#
# COMPACT_ATOMS: atom_id res chain seq x y z
N MET A 1 6.59 -4.89 -6.46
CA MET A 1 6.66 -3.87 -5.39
C MET A 1 5.60 -4.04 -4.30
N ALA A 2 4.30 -4.20 -4.59
CA ALA A 2 3.31 -4.43 -3.52
C ALA A 2 3.57 -5.72 -2.72
N ALA A 3 3.91 -6.82 -3.42
CA ALA A 3 4.33 -8.07 -2.77
C ALA A 3 5.59 -7.88 -1.91
N ASP A 4 6.56 -7.10 -2.39
CA ASP A 4 7.79 -6.81 -1.65
C ASP A 4 7.49 -6.02 -0.36
N ALA A 5 6.56 -5.06 -0.42
CA ALA A 5 6.11 -4.33 0.75
C ALA A 5 5.39 -5.24 1.78
N PHE A 6 4.60 -6.23 1.33
CA PHE A 6 4.05 -7.24 2.23
C PHE A 6 5.14 -8.13 2.84
N ALA A 7 6.15 -8.52 2.05
CA ALA A 7 7.27 -9.31 2.54
C ALA A 7 8.06 -8.57 3.64
N VAL A 8 8.19 -7.25 3.55
CA VAL A 8 8.77 -6.42 4.63
C VAL A 8 7.93 -6.48 5.90
N LEU A 9 6.59 -6.40 5.79
CA LEU A 9 5.70 -6.54 6.96
C LEU A 9 5.81 -7.93 7.58
N ASP A 10 5.85 -8.97 6.75
CA ASP A 10 5.97 -10.36 7.20
C ASP A 10 7.32 -10.59 7.93
N ALA A 11 8.42 -10.10 7.36
CA ALA A 11 9.74 -10.15 7.99
C ALA A 11 9.79 -9.38 9.33
N ALA A 12 8.98 -8.33 9.46
CA ALA A 12 8.83 -7.57 10.70
C ALA A 12 7.80 -8.16 11.68
N SER A 13 7.16 -9.29 11.35
CA SER A 13 6.05 -9.88 12.12
C SER A 13 4.87 -8.93 12.32
N ILE A 14 4.63 -8.03 11.36
CA ILE A 14 3.53 -7.06 11.38
C ILE A 14 2.35 -7.59 10.57
N SER A 15 1.24 -7.88 11.25
CA SER A 15 0.01 -8.38 10.63
C SER A 15 -0.70 -7.33 9.80
N SER A 16 -0.67 -6.06 10.17
CA SER A 16 -1.30 -4.95 9.45
C SER A 16 -0.69 -3.61 9.86
N ALA A 17 -0.77 -2.61 8.97
CA ALA A 17 -0.19 -1.29 9.23
C ALA A 17 -0.97 -0.15 8.55
N HIS A 18 -0.77 1.08 9.04
CA HIS A 18 -1.13 2.30 8.32
C HIS A 18 -0.07 2.57 7.24
N ILE A 19 -0.51 2.74 5.99
CA ILE A 19 0.40 2.89 4.84
C ILE A 19 0.36 4.32 4.32
N VAL A 20 1.52 4.95 4.20
CA VAL A 20 1.68 6.26 3.56
C VAL A 20 2.49 6.09 2.28
N GLY A 21 1.87 6.40 1.15
CA GLY A 21 2.52 6.35 -0.17
C GLY A 21 2.76 7.73 -0.75
N VAL A 22 3.99 8.04 -1.17
CA VAL A 22 4.36 9.31 -1.81
C VAL A 22 4.74 9.06 -3.27
N SER A 23 4.20 9.86 -4.21
CA SER A 23 4.51 9.73 -5.65
C SER A 23 4.29 8.29 -6.15
N MET A 24 5.29 7.61 -6.73
CA MET A 24 5.16 6.19 -7.12
C MET A 24 4.73 5.27 -5.96
N GLY A 25 5.13 5.58 -4.73
CA GLY A 25 4.71 4.86 -3.53
C GLY A 25 3.21 4.90 -3.29
N GLY A 26 2.51 5.94 -3.77
CA GLY A 26 1.05 6.01 -3.69
C GLY A 26 0.34 5.00 -4.60
N TYR A 27 0.91 4.66 -5.76
CA TYR A 27 0.40 3.57 -6.59
C TYR A 27 0.67 2.21 -5.95
N ILE A 28 1.86 2.01 -5.38
CA ILE A 28 2.19 0.77 -4.65
C ILE A 28 1.23 0.57 -3.48
N ALA A 29 1.01 1.61 -2.67
CA ALA A 29 0.07 1.58 -1.55
C ALA A 29 -1.37 1.26 -2.02
N GLN A 30 -1.82 1.83 -3.15
CA GLN A 30 -3.13 1.52 -3.72
C GLN A 30 -3.20 0.06 -4.20
N THR A 31 -2.17 -0.45 -4.86
CA THR A 31 -2.10 -1.87 -5.24
C THR A 31 -2.18 -2.77 -4.00
N MET A 32 -1.44 -2.45 -2.93
CA MET A 32 -1.54 -3.20 -1.67
C MET A 32 -2.95 -3.20 -1.09
N ALA A 33 -3.61 -2.03 -1.07
CA ALA A 33 -4.98 -1.89 -0.58
C ALA A 33 -5.98 -2.73 -1.37
N ILE A 34 -5.80 -2.86 -2.69
CA ILE A 34 -6.66 -3.69 -3.55
C ILE A 34 -6.33 -5.18 -3.39
N THR A 35 -5.05 -5.54 -3.35
CA THR A 35 -4.60 -6.94 -3.30
C THR A 35 -4.91 -7.62 -1.98
N ASN A 36 -4.70 -6.94 -0.84
CA ASN A 36 -4.99 -7.51 0.47
C ASN A 36 -5.40 -6.43 1.49
N PRO A 37 -6.64 -5.93 1.42
CA PRO A 37 -7.11 -4.82 2.26
C PRO A 37 -7.04 -5.14 3.76
N LYS A 38 -7.12 -6.41 4.17
CA LYS A 38 -7.02 -6.83 5.58
C LYS A 38 -5.64 -6.56 6.20
N ARG A 39 -4.63 -6.31 5.39
CA ARG A 39 -3.27 -5.97 5.84
C ARG A 39 -3.07 -4.47 6.02
N LEU A 40 -4.07 -3.64 5.73
CA LEU A 40 -3.98 -2.18 5.80
C LEU A 40 -5.03 -1.64 6.79
N GLU A 41 -4.57 -0.97 7.84
CA GLU A 41 -5.45 -0.31 8.83
C GLU A 41 -5.97 1.03 8.28
N SER A 42 -5.13 1.76 7.54
CA SER A 42 -5.53 2.92 6.73
C SER A 42 -4.50 3.17 5.63
N MET A 43 -4.86 4.01 4.66
CA MET A 43 -3.96 4.40 3.57
C MET A 43 -4.04 5.91 3.32
N THR A 44 -2.88 6.58 3.34
CA THR A 44 -2.73 7.99 2.95
C THR A 44 -1.87 8.09 1.69
N ARG A 45 -2.29 8.92 0.74
CA ARG A 45 -1.55 9.20 -0.49
C ARG A 45 -1.09 10.65 -0.51
N LEU A 46 0.18 10.89 -0.84
CA LEU A 46 0.74 12.22 -1.01
C LEU A 46 1.30 12.38 -2.43
N CYS A 47 0.95 13.49 -3.10
CA CYS A 47 1.41 13.80 -4.45
C CYS A 47 1.05 12.72 -5.49
N GLN A 48 -0.21 12.28 -5.48
CA GLN A 48 -0.73 11.25 -6.40
C GLN A 48 -2.21 11.47 -6.73
N GLN A 49 -2.60 11.18 -7.97
CA GLN A 49 -4.00 11.04 -8.36
C GLN A 49 -4.36 9.55 -8.51
N PRO A 50 -5.59 9.13 -8.16
CA PRO A 50 -6.06 7.79 -8.52
C PRO A 50 -5.87 7.55 -10.02
N GLY A 51 -5.41 6.36 -10.41
CA GLY A 51 -5.45 5.98 -11.82
C GLY A 51 -6.89 6.08 -12.31
N ARG A 52 -7.10 6.77 -13.44
CA ARG A 52 -8.43 6.89 -14.03
C ARG A 52 -8.84 5.51 -14.53
N PRO A 53 -10.02 4.98 -14.15
CA PRO A 53 -10.54 3.77 -14.78
C PRO A 53 -10.91 4.13 -16.24
N GLU A 54 -10.31 3.43 -17.19
CA GLU A 54 -10.90 3.27 -18.53
C GLU A 54 -11.98 2.19 -18.55
#